data_AF-A0A8I6WF07-F1
#
_entry.id   AF-A0A8I6WF07-F1
#
_cell.length_a   1.000
_cell.length_b   1.000
_cell.length_c   1.000
_cell.angle_alpha   90.00
_cell.angle_beta   90.00
_cell.angle_gamma   90.00
#
_symmetry.space_group_name_H-M   'P 1'
#
loop_
_entity.id
_entity.type
_entity.pdbx_description
1 polymer ?
#
loop_
_entity_poly.entity_id
_entity_poly.type
_entity_poly.pdbx_seq_one_letter_code
_entity_poly.pdbx_strand_id
1 'polypeptide(L)'
;MYHDHYGGDTDVWIAKVLYRMNLVSNDLYLRMAKTDFREYQKLSRLEWNGLRKWYFRNHLQWYGGTPESALTAYFLASANIFEPSRAAERLAWARTATLADVVTSHFRQVGGAKDSMENLEALIDLVSFDDASGNLREAWKQWLMAWTTKGSHVSIEGDTALLLVRSIEICPGRQLLVEQKRNDWEYSQLEQLTSSICHKLSTRVLTQNRGNTENTEDFDRQVDLEMQELSWRVHQGCHGIDRETRQTFLHVVKSFY
;
A
#
# COMPACT_ATOMS: atom_id res chain seq x y z
N MET A 1 -13.97 -8.79 12.89
CA MET A 1 -14.87 -9.56 12.02
C MET A 1 -14.74 -11.06 12.25
N TYR A 2 -13.68 -11.78 11.84
CA TYR A 2 -13.67 -13.25 12.04
C TYR A 2 -13.74 -13.68 13.52
N HIS A 3 -13.03 -12.98 14.43
CA HIS A 3 -13.11 -13.26 15.87
C HIS A 3 -14.48 -12.95 16.52
N ASP A 4 -15.39 -12.30 15.80
CA ASP A 4 -16.78 -12.08 16.24
C ASP A 4 -17.71 -13.21 15.78
N HIS A 5 -17.29 -13.97 14.77
CA HIS A 5 -18.05 -15.10 14.19
C HIS A 5 -17.52 -16.46 14.61
N TYR A 6 -16.26 -16.55 15.03
CA TYR A 6 -15.66 -17.78 15.52
C TYR A 6 -16.31 -18.20 16.85
N GLY A 7 -16.98 -19.35 16.86
CA GLY A 7 -17.81 -19.80 17.98
C GLY A 7 -17.03 -20.37 19.17
N GLY A 8 -15.71 -20.46 19.11
CA GLY A 8 -14.91 -21.00 20.22
C GLY A 8 -15.27 -22.46 20.48
N ASP A 9 -15.52 -22.83 21.74
CA ASP A 9 -15.94 -24.19 22.07
C ASP A 9 -17.39 -24.54 21.66
N THR A 10 -18.16 -23.54 21.19
CA THR A 10 -19.59 -23.69 20.87
C THR A 10 -19.86 -24.24 19.47
N ASP A 11 -18.87 -24.30 18.59
CA ASP A 11 -19.00 -24.88 17.25
C ASP A 11 -19.20 -26.42 17.28
N VAL A 12 -20.20 -26.91 16.54
CA VAL A 12 -20.53 -28.35 16.41
C VAL A 12 -20.32 -28.81 14.97
N TRP A 13 -19.70 -29.97 14.80
CA TRP A 13 -19.48 -30.60 13.50
C TRP A 13 -20.50 -31.72 13.27
N ILE A 14 -21.00 -31.82 12.04
CA ILE A 14 -22.01 -32.81 11.64
C ILE A 14 -21.33 -33.88 10.77
N ALA A 15 -21.41 -35.14 11.20
CA ALA A 15 -21.07 -36.31 10.39
C ALA A 15 -22.11 -37.41 10.64
N LYS A 16 -21.69 -38.66 10.86
CA LYS A 16 -22.61 -39.74 11.32
C LYS A 16 -23.26 -39.42 12.67
N VAL A 17 -22.55 -38.68 13.51
CA VAL A 17 -23.00 -38.15 14.80
C VAL A 17 -22.53 -36.71 14.93
N LEU A 18 -23.13 -35.95 15.85
CA LEU A 18 -22.60 -34.64 16.25
C LEU A 18 -21.31 -34.84 17.05
N TYR A 19 -20.29 -34.04 16.74
CA TYR A 19 -19.01 -34.10 17.45
C TYR A 19 -18.31 -32.73 17.53
N ARG A 20 -17.29 -32.63 18.38
CA ARG A 20 -16.50 -31.42 18.63
C ARG A 20 -15.07 -31.61 18.12
N MET A 21 -14.48 -30.55 17.57
CA MET A 21 -13.07 -30.53 17.16
C MET A 21 -12.27 -29.56 18.03
N ASN A 22 -11.86 -29.99 19.23
CA ASN A 22 -11.22 -29.10 20.22
C ASN A 22 -9.90 -28.48 19.75
N LEU A 23 -9.21 -29.10 18.78
CA LEU A 23 -7.99 -28.55 18.16
C LEU A 23 -8.29 -27.44 17.13
N VAL A 24 -9.53 -27.32 16.67
CA VAL A 24 -9.99 -26.34 15.67
C VAL A 24 -10.85 -25.25 16.30
N SER A 25 -11.77 -25.65 17.18
CA SER A 25 -12.80 -24.82 17.82
C SER A 25 -12.58 -24.82 19.33
N ASN A 26 -12.00 -23.74 19.88
CA ASN A 26 -11.77 -23.58 21.31
C ASN A 26 -11.69 -22.11 21.77
N ASP A 27 -12.04 -21.88 23.04
CA ASP A 27 -12.06 -20.56 23.65
C ASP A 27 -10.67 -19.96 23.90
N LEU A 28 -9.62 -20.80 23.95
CA LEU A 28 -8.27 -20.30 24.12
C LEU A 28 -7.85 -19.50 22.89
N TYR A 29 -8.07 -20.01 21.67
CA TYR A 29 -7.79 -19.31 20.42
C TYR A 29 -8.60 -18.02 20.29
N LEU A 30 -9.89 -18.06 20.63
CA LEU A 30 -10.75 -16.87 20.59
C LEU A 30 -10.24 -15.77 21.54
N ARG A 31 -9.88 -16.14 22.79
CA ARG A 31 -9.35 -15.19 23.77
C ARG A 31 -8.00 -14.62 23.37
N MET A 32 -7.10 -15.47 22.87
CA MET A 32 -5.78 -15.02 22.38
C MET A 32 -5.93 -14.06 21.20
N ALA A 33 -6.74 -14.40 20.18
CA ALA A 33 -6.98 -13.55 19.03
C ALA A 33 -7.58 -12.19 19.40
N LYS A 34 -8.55 -12.15 20.33
CA LYS A 34 -9.13 -10.89 20.82
C LYS A 34 -8.11 -10.04 21.58
N THR A 35 -7.24 -10.67 22.36
CA THR A 35 -6.21 -9.97 23.13
C THR A 35 -5.15 -9.38 22.21
N ASP A 36 -4.62 -10.20 21.30
CA ASP A 36 -3.62 -9.80 20.30
C ASP A 36 -4.13 -8.65 19.42
N PHE A 37 -5.36 -8.75 18.91
CA PHE A 37 -5.99 -7.68 18.13
C PHE A 37 -6.15 -6.37 18.91
N ARG A 38 -6.48 -6.43 20.20
CA ARG A 38 -6.58 -5.23 21.07
C ARG A 38 -5.22 -4.58 21.28
N GLU A 39 -4.18 -5.37 21.51
CA GLU A 39 -2.82 -4.84 21.66
C GLU A 39 -2.34 -4.20 20.35
N TYR A 40 -2.58 -4.85 19.21
CA TYR A 40 -2.31 -4.27 17.90
C TYR A 40 -3.02 -2.92 17.73
N GLN A 41 -4.33 -2.85 18.00
CA GLN A 41 -5.08 -1.59 17.91
C GLN A 41 -4.53 -0.47 18.80
N LYS A 42 -4.04 -0.80 20.00
CA LYS A 42 -3.41 0.19 20.89
C LYS A 42 -2.13 0.74 20.26
N LEU A 43 -1.26 -0.13 19.74
CA LEU A 43 -0.04 0.29 19.04
C LEU A 43 -0.36 1.15 17.82
N SER A 44 -1.32 0.73 17.00
CA SER A 44 -1.70 1.48 15.80
C SER A 44 -2.22 2.89 16.11
N ARG A 45 -2.93 3.07 17.24
CA ARG A 45 -3.38 4.40 17.68
C ARG A 45 -2.21 5.30 18.09
N LEU A 46 -1.17 4.74 18.71
CA LEU A 46 0.04 5.49 19.08
C LEU A 46 0.81 5.93 17.83
N GLU A 47 0.99 5.00 16.88
CA GLU A 47 1.61 5.27 15.58
C GLU A 47 0.84 6.35 14.81
N TRP A 48 -0.50 6.23 14.72
CA TRP A 48 -1.36 7.22 14.09
C TRP A 48 -1.22 8.60 14.75
N ASN A 49 -1.21 8.69 16.07
CA ASN A 49 -1.01 9.96 16.77
C ASN A 49 0.34 10.60 16.41
N GLY A 50 1.39 9.79 16.28
CA GLY A 50 2.70 10.24 15.78
C GLY A 50 2.63 10.78 14.35
N LEU A 51 2.00 10.03 13.43
CA LEU A 51 1.83 10.43 12.04
C LEU A 51 0.99 11.72 11.91
N ARG A 52 -0.09 11.84 12.68
CA ARG A 52 -0.94 13.04 12.71
C ARG A 52 -0.17 14.27 13.18
N LYS A 53 0.64 14.14 14.24
CA LYS A 53 1.53 15.24 14.69
C LYS A 53 2.53 15.63 13.61
N TRP A 54 3.13 14.64 12.94
CA TRP A 54 4.04 14.88 11.82
C TRP A 54 3.33 15.61 10.66
N TYR A 55 2.11 15.23 10.31
CA TYR A 55 1.32 15.87 9.26
C TYR A 55 1.15 17.38 9.52
N PHE A 56 0.70 17.76 10.73
CA PHE A 56 0.50 19.18 11.08
C PHE A 56 1.79 19.96 11.23
N ARG A 57 2.85 19.33 11.76
CA ARG A 57 4.17 19.96 11.91
C ARG A 57 4.79 20.36 10.58
N ASN A 58 4.52 19.61 9.52
CA ASN A 58 5.02 19.90 8.16
C ASN A 58 4.04 20.72 7.33
N HIS A 59 2.96 21.25 7.93
CA HIS A 59 1.98 22.11 7.26
C HIS A 59 1.39 21.51 5.98
N LEU A 60 1.23 20.18 5.90
CA LEU A 60 0.74 19.49 4.70
C LEU A 60 -0.68 19.94 4.29
N GLN A 61 -1.46 20.48 5.24
CA GLN A 61 -2.75 21.10 4.97
C GLN A 61 -2.68 22.34 4.06
N TRP A 62 -1.56 23.05 4.02
CA TRP A 62 -1.39 24.23 3.15
C TRP A 62 -1.19 23.86 1.68
N TYR A 63 -0.80 22.62 1.41
CA TYR A 63 -0.58 22.07 0.08
C TYR A 63 -1.79 21.24 -0.42
N GLY A 64 -2.92 21.31 0.26
CA GLY A 64 -4.14 20.61 -0.12
C GLY A 64 -4.31 19.20 0.44
N GLY A 65 -3.38 18.71 1.27
CA GLY A 65 -3.59 17.44 1.98
C GLY A 65 -4.70 17.56 3.03
N THR A 66 -5.35 16.44 3.36
CA THR A 66 -6.38 16.39 4.42
C THR A 66 -5.96 15.43 5.54
N PRO A 67 -6.36 15.68 6.81
CA PRO A 67 -6.17 14.72 7.88
C PRO A 67 -6.83 13.36 7.59
N GLU A 68 -7.94 13.36 6.85
CA GLU A 68 -8.66 12.18 6.40
C GLU A 68 -7.86 11.36 5.39
N SER A 69 -7.15 11.99 4.44
CA SER A 69 -6.30 11.25 3.50
C SER A 69 -5.09 10.63 4.21
N ALA A 70 -4.49 11.33 5.16
CA ALA A 70 -3.43 10.77 6.01
C ALA A 70 -3.92 9.60 6.88
N LEU A 71 -5.13 9.69 7.44
CA LEU A 71 -5.74 8.59 8.20
C LEU A 71 -6.02 7.39 7.30
N THR A 72 -6.54 7.62 6.10
CA THR A 72 -6.82 6.58 5.11
C THR A 72 -5.53 5.87 4.69
N ALA A 73 -4.48 6.63 4.39
CA ALA A 73 -3.16 6.09 4.07
C ALA A 73 -2.60 5.20 5.19
N TYR A 74 -2.68 5.65 6.44
CA TYR A 74 -2.25 4.84 7.59
C TYR A 74 -3.12 3.61 7.78
N PHE A 75 -4.44 3.75 7.64
CA PHE A 75 -5.38 2.63 7.74
C PHE A 75 -5.03 1.54 6.71
N LEU A 76 -4.86 1.91 5.44
CA LEU A 76 -4.50 0.97 4.36
C LEU A 76 -3.16 0.27 4.61
N ALA A 77 -2.14 1.00 5.08
CA ALA A 77 -0.85 0.41 5.44
C ALA A 77 -1.00 -0.57 6.62
N SER A 78 -1.71 -0.16 7.67
CA SER A 78 -1.91 -0.95 8.89
C SER A 78 -2.85 -2.16 8.72
N ALA A 79 -3.76 -2.12 7.76
CA ALA A 79 -4.61 -3.26 7.43
C ALA A 79 -3.81 -4.36 6.71
N ASN A 80 -2.73 -3.99 6.01
CA ASN A 80 -1.92 -4.92 5.22
C ASN A 80 -0.66 -5.40 5.94
N ILE A 81 0.02 -4.53 6.69
CA ILE A 81 1.25 -4.86 7.43
C ILE A 81 0.98 -4.68 8.92
N PHE A 82 0.55 -5.71 9.63
CA PHE A 82 0.09 -5.59 11.03
C PHE A 82 1.12 -6.08 12.06
N GLU A 83 2.24 -6.67 11.63
CA GLU A 83 3.25 -7.15 12.58
C GLU A 83 3.87 -5.96 13.37
N PRO A 84 3.93 -6.00 14.71
CA PRO A 84 4.48 -4.90 15.50
C PRO A 84 5.92 -4.54 15.14
N SER A 85 6.75 -5.52 14.78
CA SER A 85 8.13 -5.33 14.33
C SER A 85 8.28 -4.55 13.03
N ARG A 86 7.21 -4.46 12.23
CA ARG A 86 7.20 -3.82 10.90
C ARG A 86 6.58 -2.43 10.91
N ALA A 87 6.59 -1.75 12.07
CA ALA A 87 6.05 -0.39 12.21
C ALA A 87 6.73 0.62 11.27
N ALA A 88 8.03 0.47 11.01
CA ALA A 88 8.77 1.34 10.09
C ALA A 88 8.21 1.28 8.66
N GLU A 89 7.86 0.08 8.18
CA GLU A 89 7.26 -0.16 6.86
C GLU A 89 5.89 0.49 6.74
N ARG A 90 5.02 0.29 7.74
CA ARG A 90 3.70 0.93 7.81
C ARG A 90 3.81 2.46 7.78
N LEU A 91 4.70 3.02 8.58
CA LEU A 91 4.87 4.47 8.69
C LEU A 91 5.48 5.06 7.41
N ALA A 92 6.41 4.36 6.77
CA ALA A 92 6.98 4.73 5.49
C ALA A 92 5.91 4.77 4.40
N TRP A 93 5.11 3.70 4.28
CA TRP A 93 3.95 3.66 3.41
C TRP A 93 3.03 4.85 3.65
N ALA A 94 2.55 5.02 4.89
CA ALA A 94 1.55 6.04 5.20
C ALA A 94 2.06 7.46 4.90
N ARG A 95 3.33 7.75 5.21
CA ARG A 95 3.97 9.03 4.88
C ARG A 95 4.08 9.24 3.38
N THR A 96 4.59 8.25 2.65
CA THR A 96 4.73 8.34 1.19
C THR A 96 3.38 8.53 0.51
N ALA A 97 2.36 7.76 0.88
CA ALA A 97 1.01 7.91 0.33
C ALA A 97 0.42 9.30 0.63
N THR A 98 0.57 9.80 1.86
CA THR A 98 0.12 11.14 2.23
C THR A 98 0.81 12.22 1.41
N LEU A 99 2.13 12.11 1.22
CA LEU A 99 2.91 13.07 0.44
C LEU A 99 2.56 13.01 -1.05
N ALA A 100 2.39 11.83 -1.62
CA ALA A 100 2.02 11.65 -3.02
C ALA A 100 0.64 12.27 -3.31
N ASP A 101 -0.31 12.13 -2.36
CA ASP A 101 -1.63 12.76 -2.42
C ASP A 101 -1.53 14.30 -2.34
N VAL A 102 -0.74 14.82 -1.39
CA VAL A 102 -0.46 16.26 -1.25
C VAL A 102 0.14 16.85 -2.52
N VAL A 103 1.19 16.22 -3.06
CA VAL A 103 1.87 16.67 -4.29
C VAL A 103 0.91 16.65 -5.46
N THR A 104 0.13 15.58 -5.60
CA THR A 104 -0.87 15.45 -6.68
C THR A 104 -1.94 16.53 -6.58
N SER A 105 -2.43 16.80 -5.37
CA SER A 105 -3.43 17.84 -5.10
C SER A 105 -2.88 19.24 -5.40
N HIS A 106 -1.66 19.52 -4.95
CA HIS A 106 -0.99 20.79 -5.21
C HIS A 106 -0.81 21.03 -6.71
N PHE A 107 -0.32 20.05 -7.47
CA PHE A 107 -0.13 20.24 -8.91
C PHE A 107 -1.44 20.37 -9.69
N ARG A 108 -2.51 19.72 -9.24
CA ARG A 108 -3.86 19.93 -9.81
C ARG A 108 -4.36 21.35 -9.58
N GLN A 109 -4.01 21.99 -8.46
CA GLN A 109 -4.39 23.36 -8.14
C GLN A 109 -3.56 24.41 -8.92
N VAL A 110 -2.26 24.18 -9.07
CA VAL A 110 -1.33 25.15 -9.71
C VAL A 110 -1.33 25.04 -11.25
N GLY A 111 -1.94 24.00 -11.83
CA GLY A 111 -2.08 23.86 -13.28
C GLY A 111 -0.92 23.12 -13.97
N GLY A 112 -0.10 22.40 -13.21
CA GLY A 112 0.96 21.52 -13.73
C GLY A 112 2.32 21.69 -13.04
N ALA A 113 3.23 20.76 -13.32
CA ALA A 113 4.55 20.71 -12.69
C ALA A 113 5.56 21.74 -13.22
N LYS A 114 5.30 22.32 -14.41
CA LYS A 114 6.22 23.26 -15.08
C LYS A 114 6.43 24.57 -14.31
N ASP A 115 5.45 25.00 -13.52
CA ASP A 115 5.51 26.25 -12.75
C ASP A 115 5.95 26.05 -11.28
N SER A 116 6.41 24.85 -10.88
CA SER A 116 6.62 24.51 -9.46
C SER A 116 7.85 23.64 -9.17
N MET A 117 8.88 23.68 -10.03
CA MET A 117 10.10 22.89 -9.83
C MET A 117 10.86 23.27 -8.54
N GLU A 118 10.77 24.54 -8.10
CA GLU A 118 11.32 25.00 -6.81
C GLU A 118 10.51 24.50 -5.60
N ASN A 119 9.18 24.35 -5.72
CA ASN A 119 8.32 23.77 -4.68
C ASN A 119 8.53 22.25 -4.54
N LEU A 120 8.96 21.60 -5.61
CA LEU A 120 9.13 20.16 -5.70
C LEU A 120 10.36 19.66 -4.95
N GLU A 121 11.50 20.37 -5.01
CA GLU A 121 12.66 20.06 -4.16
C GLU A 121 12.36 20.27 -2.67
N ALA A 122 11.59 21.30 -2.30
CA ALA A 122 11.15 21.50 -0.93
C ALA A 122 10.22 20.36 -0.43
N LEU A 123 9.33 19.86 -1.29
CA LEU A 123 8.48 18.71 -0.97
C LEU A 123 9.28 17.39 -0.93
N ILE A 124 10.28 17.21 -1.79
CA ILE A 124 11.21 16.06 -1.78
C ILE A 124 12.07 16.09 -0.51
N ASP A 125 12.51 17.26 -0.06
CA ASP A 125 13.27 17.42 1.18
C ASP A 125 12.42 17.06 2.41
N LEU A 126 11.10 17.28 2.40
CA LEU A 126 10.19 16.75 3.43
C LEU A 126 10.15 15.21 3.46
N VAL A 127 10.47 14.56 2.34
CA VAL A 127 10.58 13.10 2.23
C VAL A 127 11.96 12.57 2.61
N SER A 128 12.89 13.44 3.04
CA SER A 128 14.20 12.99 3.53
C SER A 128 14.05 12.24 4.86
N PHE A 129 13.88 10.93 4.76
CA PHE A 129 14.14 9.99 5.84
C PHE A 129 15.66 9.94 6.03
N ASP A 130 16.15 10.30 7.22
CA ASP A 130 17.57 10.20 7.58
C ASP A 130 18.12 8.81 7.16
N ASP A 131 19.29 8.82 6.51
CA ASP A 131 20.10 7.70 5.99
C ASP A 131 19.60 6.85 4.79
N ALA A 132 18.37 7.02 4.29
CA ALA A 132 17.85 6.28 3.12
C ALA A 132 17.96 7.03 1.77
N SER A 133 18.78 8.09 1.73
CA SER A 133 18.51 9.31 0.94
C SER A 133 18.74 9.25 -0.57
N GLY A 134 19.48 8.26 -1.10
CA GLY A 134 19.78 8.16 -2.53
C GLY A 134 18.69 7.46 -3.35
N ASN A 135 18.39 6.22 -3.01
CA ASN A 135 17.48 5.37 -3.79
C ASN A 135 16.02 5.83 -3.66
N LEU A 136 15.61 6.27 -2.47
CA LEU A 136 14.26 6.78 -2.26
C LEU A 136 14.05 8.08 -3.05
N ARG A 137 15.04 8.99 -3.03
CA ARG A 137 15.01 10.23 -3.81
C ARG A 137 14.89 9.94 -5.31
N GLU A 138 15.59 8.91 -5.80
CA GLU A 138 15.47 8.49 -7.20
C GLU A 138 14.07 7.95 -7.53
N ALA A 139 13.48 7.13 -6.66
CA ALA A 139 12.10 6.66 -6.83
C ALA A 139 11.08 7.81 -6.88
N TRP A 140 11.25 8.83 -6.02
CA TRP A 140 10.43 10.04 -6.05
C TRP A 140 10.62 10.85 -7.33
N LYS A 141 11.86 11.00 -7.81
CA LYS A 141 12.14 11.66 -9.09
C LYS A 141 11.46 10.94 -10.25
N GLN A 142 11.56 9.62 -10.31
CA GLN A 142 10.90 8.82 -11.36
C GLN A 142 9.38 8.98 -11.33
N TRP A 143 8.78 8.92 -10.13
CA TRP A 143 7.35 9.14 -9.95
C TRP A 143 6.92 10.55 -10.41
N LEU A 144 7.68 11.58 -10.06
CA LEU A 144 7.42 12.96 -10.47
C LEU A 144 7.56 13.15 -11.99
N MET A 145 8.53 12.50 -12.62
CA MET A 145 8.67 12.49 -14.08
C MET A 145 7.48 11.79 -14.75
N ALA A 146 6.98 10.69 -14.19
CA ALA A 146 5.75 10.05 -14.67
C ALA A 146 4.54 10.99 -14.54
N TRP A 147 4.45 11.77 -13.46
CA TRP A 147 3.42 12.78 -13.27
C TRP A 147 3.46 13.87 -14.36
N THR A 148 4.66 14.41 -14.65
CA THR A 148 4.82 15.49 -15.64
C THR A 148 4.53 15.05 -17.08
N THR A 149 4.80 13.79 -17.41
CA THR A 149 4.62 13.23 -18.76
C THR A 149 3.16 12.85 -19.04
N LYS A 150 2.42 12.37 -18.04
CA LYS A 150 1.04 11.90 -18.18
C LYS A 150 0.00 13.03 -18.13
N GLY A 151 0.36 14.21 -17.63
CA GLY A 151 -0.53 15.37 -17.53
C GLY A 151 -1.64 15.20 -16.48
N SER A 152 -2.47 16.23 -16.30
CA SER A 152 -3.47 16.31 -15.21
C SER A 152 -4.63 15.31 -15.30
N HIS A 153 -4.84 14.68 -16.46
CA HIS A 153 -6.04 13.89 -16.76
C HIS A 153 -5.82 12.36 -16.80
N VAL A 154 -4.57 11.89 -16.70
CA VAL A 154 -4.24 10.46 -16.75
C VAL A 154 -3.93 9.95 -15.33
N SER A 155 -4.37 8.72 -15.03
CA SER A 155 -4.12 8.11 -13.72
C SER A 155 -2.63 7.83 -13.50
N ILE A 156 -2.10 8.34 -12.39
CA ILE A 156 -0.75 8.06 -11.88
C ILE A 156 -0.72 6.93 -10.84
N GLU A 157 -1.86 6.31 -10.54
CA GLU A 157 -1.95 5.35 -9.43
C GLU A 157 -1.05 4.13 -9.60
N GLY A 158 -0.78 3.70 -10.84
CA GLY A 158 0.22 2.68 -11.14
C GLY A 158 1.64 3.06 -10.69
N ASP A 159 2.07 4.29 -10.99
CA ASP A 159 3.38 4.78 -10.56
C ASP A 159 3.41 5.05 -9.05
N THR A 160 2.30 5.55 -8.49
CA THR A 160 2.16 5.73 -7.03
C THR A 160 2.30 4.40 -6.31
N ALA A 161 1.70 3.32 -6.82
CA ALA A 161 1.87 1.99 -6.25
C ALA A 161 3.33 1.54 -6.24
N LEU A 162 4.08 1.77 -7.32
CA LEU A 162 5.52 1.49 -7.35
C LEU A 162 6.30 2.33 -6.33
N LEU A 163 5.99 3.63 -6.22
CA LEU A 163 6.61 4.50 -5.22
C LEU A 163 6.37 4.01 -3.79
N LEU A 164 5.16 3.50 -3.50
CA LEU A 164 4.83 2.90 -2.21
C LEU A 164 5.66 1.64 -1.95
N VAL A 165 5.74 0.73 -2.91
CA VAL A 165 6.59 -0.47 -2.81
C VAL A 165 8.03 -0.08 -2.50
N ARG A 166 8.62 0.85 -3.27
CA ARG A 166 10.00 1.29 -3.05
C ARG A 166 10.18 1.94 -1.68
N SER A 167 9.21 2.71 -1.19
CA SER A 167 9.27 3.32 0.14
C SER A 167 9.21 2.29 1.26
N ILE A 168 8.35 1.29 1.15
CA ILE A 168 8.22 0.20 2.13
C ILE A 168 9.49 -0.62 2.21
N GLU A 169 10.14 -0.88 1.08
CA GLU A 169 11.37 -1.65 1.04
C GLU A 169 12.58 -0.83 1.54
N ILE A 170 12.71 0.44 1.14
CA ILE A 170 13.92 1.23 1.40
C ILE A 170 13.97 1.77 2.83
N CYS A 171 12.85 2.30 3.36
CA CYS A 171 12.83 3.02 4.65
C CYS A 171 13.20 2.18 5.89
N PRO A 172 12.93 0.86 5.98
CA PRO A 172 13.37 0.02 7.09
C PRO A 172 14.85 -0.42 6.99
N GLY A 173 15.58 -0.02 5.94
CA GLY A 173 16.97 -0.40 5.72
C GLY A 173 17.14 -1.74 5.00
N ARG A 174 16.11 -2.28 4.33
CA ARG A 174 16.28 -3.46 3.45
C ARG A 174 17.08 -3.00 2.24
N GLN A 175 18.30 -3.54 2.08
CA GLN A 175 19.22 -3.12 1.01
C GLN A 175 18.74 -3.60 -0.35
N LEU A 176 17.99 -2.73 -1.03
CA LEU A 176 17.45 -2.89 -2.39
C LEU A 176 18.51 -3.33 -3.43
N LEU A 177 19.78 -2.97 -3.23
CA LEU A 177 20.79 -3.01 -4.29
C LEU A 177 21.47 -4.38 -4.50
N VAL A 178 21.57 -5.21 -3.46
CA VAL A 178 22.37 -6.45 -3.53
C VAL A 178 21.54 -7.61 -4.12
N GLU A 179 20.22 -7.60 -3.90
CA GLU A 179 19.31 -8.63 -4.40
C GLU A 179 18.70 -8.30 -5.77
N GLN A 180 18.40 -7.02 -6.07
CA GLN A 180 17.85 -6.62 -7.39
C GLN A 180 18.74 -7.08 -8.53
N LYS A 181 20.06 -6.84 -8.43
CA LYS A 181 21.04 -7.18 -9.47
C LYS A 181 21.12 -8.68 -9.80
N ARG A 182 20.51 -9.53 -8.97
CA ARG A 182 20.53 -10.99 -9.13
C ARG A 182 19.30 -11.52 -9.87
N ASN A 183 18.14 -10.83 -9.83
CA ASN A 183 16.86 -11.31 -10.38
C ASN A 183 16.01 -10.19 -11.04
N ASP A 184 16.65 -9.38 -11.90
CA ASP A 184 16.04 -8.22 -12.56
C ASP A 184 14.70 -8.53 -13.28
N TRP A 185 14.57 -9.72 -13.88
CA TRP A 185 13.35 -10.11 -14.60
C TRP A 185 12.15 -10.34 -13.67
N GLU A 186 12.30 -11.17 -12.63
CA GLU A 186 11.19 -11.49 -11.71
C GLU A 186 10.67 -10.23 -11.01
N TYR A 187 11.58 -9.34 -10.63
CA TYR A 187 11.23 -8.09 -9.96
C TYR A 187 10.49 -7.15 -10.92
N SER A 188 11.02 -6.95 -12.13
CA SER A 188 10.37 -6.13 -13.17
C SER A 188 8.99 -6.65 -13.52
N GLN A 189 8.80 -7.96 -13.50
CA GLN A 189 7.52 -8.62 -13.72
C GLN A 189 6.49 -8.30 -12.62
N LEU A 190 6.91 -8.24 -11.34
CA LEU A 190 6.05 -7.81 -10.24
C LEU A 190 5.71 -6.31 -10.34
N GLU A 191 6.67 -5.48 -10.73
CA GLU A 191 6.43 -4.04 -10.95
C GLU A 191 5.43 -3.79 -12.08
N GLN A 192 5.57 -4.50 -13.20
CA GLN A 192 4.66 -4.38 -14.34
C GLN A 192 3.22 -4.75 -13.95
N LEU A 193 3.03 -5.89 -13.28
CA LEU A 193 1.71 -6.30 -12.80
C LEU A 193 1.13 -5.28 -11.81
N THR A 194 1.94 -4.82 -10.85
CA THR A 194 1.50 -3.87 -9.81
C THR A 194 1.06 -2.54 -10.43
N SER A 195 1.89 -1.95 -11.28
CA SER A 195 1.58 -0.70 -11.96
C SER A 195 0.35 -0.83 -12.85
N SER A 196 0.27 -1.94 -13.59
CA SER A 196 -0.86 -2.25 -14.49
C SER A 196 -2.18 -2.40 -13.74
N ILE A 197 -2.23 -3.21 -12.68
CA ILE A 197 -3.43 -3.45 -11.89
C ILE A 197 -3.92 -2.14 -11.25
N CYS A 198 -3.05 -1.42 -10.55
CA CYS A 198 -3.42 -0.18 -9.87
C CYS A 198 -3.86 0.91 -10.86
N HIS A 199 -3.24 1.00 -12.05
CA HIS A 199 -3.67 1.92 -13.09
C HIS A 199 -5.07 1.57 -13.63
N LYS A 200 -5.38 0.29 -13.85
CA LYS A 200 -6.71 -0.15 -14.31
C LYS A 200 -7.78 0.09 -13.26
N LEU A 201 -7.51 -0.24 -12.00
CA LEU A 201 -8.42 0.01 -10.87
C LEU A 201 -8.77 1.50 -10.74
N SER A 202 -7.75 2.37 -10.84
CA SER A 202 -7.96 3.81 -10.88
C SER A 202 -8.83 4.26 -12.05
N THR A 203 -8.50 3.78 -13.25
CA THR A 203 -9.18 4.17 -14.49
C THR A 203 -10.65 3.75 -14.43
N ARG A 204 -10.93 2.56 -13.89
CA ARG A 204 -12.28 2.08 -13.62
C ARG A 204 -13.08 3.03 -12.73
N VAL A 205 -12.50 3.46 -11.59
CA VAL A 205 -13.16 4.40 -10.68
C VAL A 205 -13.50 5.71 -11.41
N LEU A 206 -12.62 6.19 -12.28
CA LEU A 206 -12.87 7.38 -13.11
C LEU A 206 -13.96 7.16 -14.17
N THR A 207 -14.01 5.99 -14.83
CA THR A 207 -15.01 5.69 -15.87
C THR A 207 -16.40 5.40 -15.31
N GLN A 208 -16.50 4.76 -14.14
CA GLN A 208 -17.77 4.55 -13.44
C GLN A 208 -18.44 5.87 -13.07
N ASN A 209 -17.66 6.84 -12.57
CA ASN A 209 -18.16 8.19 -12.29
C ASN A 209 -18.65 8.95 -13.54
N ARG A 210 -18.27 8.50 -14.74
CA ARG A 210 -18.64 9.11 -16.03
C ARG A 210 -19.79 8.38 -16.74
N GLY A 211 -20.30 7.26 -16.20
CA GLY A 211 -21.47 6.55 -16.70
C GLY A 211 -21.23 5.62 -17.90
N ASN A 212 -20.00 5.15 -18.14
CA ASN A 212 -19.67 4.31 -19.30
C ASN A 212 -19.43 2.84 -18.85
N THR A 213 -20.43 1.96 -19.03
CA THR A 213 -20.46 0.60 -18.44
C THR A 213 -19.74 -0.46 -19.27
N GLU A 214 -19.75 -0.38 -20.60
CA GLU A 214 -19.19 -1.44 -21.48
C GLU A 214 -17.67 -1.62 -21.32
N ASN A 215 -16.92 -0.55 -21.08
CA ASN A 215 -15.47 -0.65 -20.85
C ASN A 215 -15.12 -1.19 -19.45
N THR A 216 -16.07 -1.17 -18.51
CA THR A 216 -15.81 -1.51 -17.09
C THR A 216 -15.66 -3.02 -16.90
N GLU A 217 -16.46 -3.83 -17.60
CA GLU A 217 -16.40 -5.30 -17.52
C GLU A 217 -15.09 -5.86 -18.08
N ASP A 218 -14.55 -5.25 -19.13
CA ASP A 218 -13.25 -5.63 -19.71
C ASP A 218 -12.10 -5.31 -18.75
N PHE A 219 -12.13 -4.15 -18.10
CA PHE A 219 -11.15 -3.82 -17.05
C PHE A 219 -11.21 -4.79 -15.88
N ASP A 220 -12.41 -5.16 -15.41
CA ASP A 220 -12.58 -6.10 -14.30
C ASP A 220 -11.98 -7.46 -14.62
N ARG A 221 -12.27 -8.00 -15.81
CA ARG A 221 -11.69 -9.26 -16.28
C ARG A 221 -10.16 -9.19 -16.35
N GLN A 222 -9.60 -8.11 -16.87
CA GLN A 222 -8.15 -7.96 -17.00
C GLN A 222 -7.46 -7.79 -15.64
N VAL A 223 -8.07 -7.06 -14.71
CA VAL A 223 -7.59 -6.94 -13.32
C VAL A 223 -7.60 -8.31 -12.65
N ASP A 224 -8.66 -9.10 -12.81
CA ASP A 224 -8.74 -10.43 -12.20
C ASP A 224 -7.64 -11.38 -12.72
N LEU A 225 -7.37 -11.38 -14.03
CA LEU A 225 -6.29 -12.17 -14.63
C LEU A 225 -4.90 -11.75 -14.10
N GLU A 226 -4.64 -10.45 -14.04
CA GLU A 226 -3.36 -9.93 -13.55
C GLU A 226 -3.20 -10.15 -12.04
N MET A 227 -4.28 -10.07 -11.27
CA MET A 227 -4.28 -10.35 -9.84
C MET A 227 -4.04 -11.83 -9.54
N GLN A 228 -4.58 -12.74 -10.36
CA GLN A 228 -4.29 -14.17 -10.29
C GLN A 228 -2.80 -14.44 -10.58
N GLU A 229 -2.24 -13.84 -11.63
CA GLU A 229 -0.83 -13.98 -11.96
C GLU A 229 0.07 -13.41 -10.85
N LEU A 230 -0.25 -12.21 -10.33
CA LEU A 230 0.47 -11.60 -9.22
C LEU A 230 0.45 -12.51 -7.99
N SER A 231 -0.73 -13.04 -7.63
CA SER A 231 -0.88 -13.95 -6.50
C SER A 231 -0.05 -15.22 -6.70
N TRP A 232 -0.07 -15.80 -7.90
CA TRP A 232 0.72 -16.98 -8.22
C TRP A 232 2.24 -16.71 -8.09
N ARG A 233 2.73 -15.60 -8.66
CA ARG A 233 4.16 -15.22 -8.56
C ARG A 233 4.62 -14.98 -7.13
N VAL A 234 3.81 -14.26 -6.35
CA VAL A 234 4.12 -13.94 -4.96
C VAL A 234 4.21 -15.20 -4.10
N HIS A 235 3.33 -16.18 -4.30
CA HIS A 235 3.28 -17.38 -3.46
C HIS A 235 4.11 -18.56 -3.97
N GLN A 236 4.23 -18.72 -5.29
CA GLN A 236 4.78 -19.93 -5.91
C GLN A 236 5.83 -19.66 -7.00
N GLY A 237 5.81 -18.51 -7.68
CA GLY A 237 6.62 -18.30 -8.89
C GLY A 237 8.01 -17.67 -8.67
N CYS A 238 8.13 -16.66 -7.81
CA CYS A 238 9.38 -15.89 -7.66
C CYS A 238 10.21 -16.43 -6.48
N HIS A 239 11.17 -17.30 -6.75
CA HIS A 239 12.06 -17.86 -5.72
C HIS A 239 13.31 -17.02 -5.50
N GLY A 240 13.65 -16.13 -6.45
CA GLY A 240 14.82 -15.28 -6.38
C GLY A 240 14.64 -14.01 -5.53
N ILE A 241 13.43 -13.71 -5.11
CA ILE A 241 13.07 -12.50 -4.35
C ILE A 241 12.66 -12.88 -2.94
N ASP A 242 13.12 -12.11 -1.96
CA ASP A 242 12.72 -12.29 -0.56
C ASP A 242 11.18 -12.33 -0.41
N ARG A 243 10.71 -13.16 0.51
CA ARG A 243 9.29 -13.37 0.74
C ARG A 243 8.60 -12.07 1.16
N GLU A 244 9.24 -11.26 2.00
CA GLU A 244 8.64 -10.03 2.50
C GLU A 244 8.53 -9.01 1.37
N THR A 245 9.55 -8.86 0.53
CA THR A 245 9.49 -8.03 -0.69
C THR A 245 8.36 -8.47 -1.64
N ARG A 246 8.20 -9.78 -1.87
CA ARG A 246 7.07 -10.29 -2.68
C ARG A 246 5.71 -9.95 -2.06
N GLN A 247 5.59 -10.08 -0.74
CA GLN A 247 4.37 -9.71 -0.03
C GLN A 247 4.10 -8.20 -0.09
N THR A 248 5.13 -7.34 -0.07
CA THR A 248 4.97 -5.89 -0.22
C THR A 248 4.21 -5.52 -1.50
N PHE A 249 4.54 -6.14 -2.64
CA PHE A 249 3.79 -5.93 -3.89
C PHE A 249 2.31 -6.31 -3.74
N LEU A 250 2.03 -7.49 -3.18
CA LEU A 250 0.66 -7.95 -2.99
C LEU A 250 -0.13 -7.06 -2.02
N HIS A 251 0.50 -6.62 -0.93
CA HIS A 251 -0.09 -5.70 0.03
C HIS A 251 -0.47 -4.38 -0.62
N VAL A 252 0.45 -3.78 -1.40
CA VAL A 252 0.18 -2.52 -2.09
C VAL A 252 -0.96 -2.70 -3.09
N VAL A 253 -0.95 -3.73 -3.94
CA VAL A 253 -2.06 -3.94 -4.89
C VAL A 253 -3.40 -4.13 -4.19
N LYS A 254 -3.44 -4.90 -3.10
CA LYS A 254 -4.67 -5.09 -2.30
C LYS A 254 -5.22 -3.82 -1.67
N SER A 255 -4.40 -2.76 -1.49
CA SER A 255 -4.92 -1.50 -0.95
C SER A 255 -5.64 -0.65 -2.00
N PHE A 256 -5.46 -0.94 -3.30
CA PHE A 256 -6.12 -0.23 -4.40
C PHE A 256 -7.38 -0.94 -4.90
N TYR A 257 -7.56 -2.22 -4.55
CA TYR A 257 -8.69 -3.07 -4.94
C TYR A 257 -9.84 -2.94 -3.95
#